data_AF-A0A1A9NNA9-F1
#
_entry.id   AF-A0A1A9NNA9-F1
#
_cell.length_a   1.000
_cell.length_b   1.000
_cell.length_c   1.000
_cell.angle_alpha   90.00
_cell.angle_beta   90.00
_cell.angle_gamma   90.00
#
_symmetry.space_group_name_H-M   'P 1'
#
loop_
_entity.id
_entity.type
_entity.pdbx_description
1 polymer ?
#
loop_
_entity_poly.entity_id
_entity_poly.type
_entity_poly.pdbx_seq_one_letter_code
_entity_poly.pdbx_strand_id
1 'polypeptide(L)'
;MTDYKRCAAWMRNLAQPFAEAVADVDHRYNMHSGLMAAVSETIPHIMATLITERPEGAHANEKAIAAEAAIARQCFRLFAGLLRGSITSTPATYDKRVLDDYLPDILEIAEIISTRKEKETTNG
;
A
#
# COMPACT_ATOMS: atom_id res chain seq x y z
N MET A 1 13.62 10.03 -17.30
CA MET A 1 12.20 9.95 -17.69
C MET A 1 11.40 10.68 -16.62
N THR A 2 11.09 11.97 -16.81
CA THR A 2 10.56 12.86 -15.75
C THR A 2 9.03 12.95 -15.71
N ASP A 3 8.33 12.33 -16.65
CA ASP A 3 6.86 12.35 -16.69
C ASP A 3 6.28 11.20 -15.83
N TYR A 4 5.83 11.55 -14.63
CA TYR A 4 5.18 10.63 -13.70
C TYR A 4 3.99 9.91 -14.34
N LYS A 5 3.16 10.61 -15.13
CA LYS A 5 1.94 10.01 -15.71
C LYS A 5 2.30 8.91 -16.70
N ARG A 6 3.32 9.14 -17.53
CA ARG A 6 3.83 8.12 -18.47
C ARG A 6 4.45 6.94 -17.74
N CYS A 7 5.24 7.21 -16.70
CA CYS A 7 5.85 6.15 -15.89
C CYS A 7 4.79 5.29 -15.19
N ALA A 8 3.78 5.92 -14.58
CA ALA A 8 2.66 5.23 -13.94
C ALA A 8 1.83 4.42 -14.94
N ALA A 9 1.57 4.95 -16.14
CA ALA A 9 0.87 4.19 -17.19
C ALA A 9 1.69 2.97 -17.62
N TRP A 10 3.00 3.12 -17.81
CA TRP A 10 3.88 2.02 -18.15
C TRP A 10 3.92 0.95 -17.04
N MET A 11 4.03 1.36 -15.78
CA MET A 11 4.01 0.44 -14.65
C MET A 11 2.69 -0.29 -14.48
N ARG A 12 1.56 0.38 -14.74
CA ARG A 12 0.26 -0.29 -14.76
C ARG A 12 0.18 -1.32 -15.87
N ASN A 13 0.65 -0.99 -17.07
CA ASN A 13 0.68 -1.94 -18.17
C ASN A 13 1.55 -3.17 -17.86
N LEU A 14 2.62 -3.03 -17.08
CA LEU A 14 3.41 -4.17 -16.61
C LEU A 14 2.68 -5.03 -15.59
N ALA A 15 1.88 -4.42 -14.71
CA ALA A 15 1.07 -5.13 -13.72
C ALA A 15 -0.25 -5.67 -14.28
N GLN A 16 -0.68 -5.19 -15.45
CA GLN A 16 -1.96 -5.50 -16.06
C GLN A 16 -2.22 -7.01 -16.24
N PRO A 17 -1.28 -7.83 -16.74
CA PRO A 17 -1.50 -9.26 -16.88
C PRO A 17 -1.76 -9.96 -15.54
N PHE A 18 -1.13 -9.49 -14.47
CA PHE A 18 -1.38 -10.02 -13.12
C PHE A 18 -2.78 -9.62 -12.63
N ALA A 19 -3.16 -8.35 -12.82
CA ALA A 19 -4.50 -7.86 -12.44
C ALA A 19 -5.61 -8.62 -13.18
N GLU A 20 -5.41 -8.89 -14.48
CA GLU A 20 -6.34 -9.69 -15.29
C GLU A 20 -6.43 -11.13 -14.81
N ALA A 21 -5.30 -11.78 -14.52
CA ALA A 21 -5.29 -13.15 -13.97
C ALA A 21 -5.98 -13.24 -12.61
N VAL A 22 -5.81 -12.24 -11.73
CA VAL A 22 -6.51 -12.14 -10.44
C VAL A 22 -8.00 -11.96 -10.65
N ALA A 23 -8.42 -11.08 -11.57
CA ALA A 23 -9.84 -10.87 -11.89
C ALA A 23 -10.51 -12.15 -12.44
N ASP A 24 -9.79 -12.91 -13.27
CA ASP A 24 -10.25 -14.21 -13.76
C ASP A 24 -10.45 -15.22 -12.63
N VAL A 25 -9.52 -15.29 -11.68
CA VAL A 25 -9.65 -16.15 -10.48
C VAL A 25 -10.84 -15.70 -9.64
N ASP A 26 -10.96 -14.41 -9.37
CA ASP A 26 -12.07 -13.82 -8.63
C ASP A 26 -13.42 -14.21 -9.24
N HIS A 27 -13.53 -14.06 -10.56
CA HIS A 27 -14.75 -14.41 -11.29
C HIS A 27 -15.06 -15.91 -11.25
N ARG A 28 -14.06 -16.77 -11.48
CA ARG A 28 -14.23 -18.24 -11.49
C ARG A 28 -14.66 -18.80 -10.14
N TYR A 29 -14.18 -18.24 -9.04
CA TYR A 29 -14.45 -18.75 -7.71
C TYR A 29 -15.49 -17.93 -6.93
N ASN A 30 -16.13 -16.95 -7.60
CA ASN A 30 -17.09 -16.01 -6.99
C ASN A 30 -16.57 -15.41 -5.67
N MET A 31 -15.31 -15.03 -5.68
CA MET A 31 -14.58 -14.49 -4.55
C MET A 31 -13.89 -13.20 -5.01
N HIS A 32 -13.62 -12.28 -4.10
CA HIS A 32 -12.87 -11.07 -4.42
C HIS A 32 -11.75 -10.86 -3.42
N SER A 33 -10.51 -10.76 -3.91
CA SER A 33 -9.38 -10.39 -3.05
C SER A 33 -9.14 -8.88 -3.07
N GLY A 34 -9.63 -8.17 -2.05
CA GLY A 34 -9.34 -6.76 -1.81
C GLY A 34 -7.84 -6.49 -1.57
N LEU A 35 -7.11 -7.46 -1.01
CA LEU A 35 -5.64 -7.39 -0.90
C LEU A 35 -4.99 -7.31 -2.28
N MET A 36 -5.31 -8.26 -3.17
CA MET A 36 -4.70 -8.30 -4.50
C MET A 36 -5.13 -7.10 -5.34
N ALA A 37 -6.38 -6.66 -5.24
CA ALA A 37 -6.86 -5.44 -5.88
C ALA A 37 -6.05 -4.20 -5.43
N ALA A 38 -5.93 -3.99 -4.12
CA ALA A 38 -5.22 -2.82 -3.57
C ALA A 38 -3.73 -2.81 -3.92
N VAL A 39 -3.08 -3.98 -3.91
CA VAL A 39 -1.65 -4.12 -4.28
C VAL A 39 -1.46 -3.86 -5.78
N SER A 40 -2.29 -4.46 -6.64
CA SER A 40 -2.20 -4.27 -8.10
C SER A 40 -2.41 -2.82 -8.53
N GLU A 41 -3.20 -2.05 -7.78
CA GLU A 41 -3.40 -0.63 -8.00
C GLU A 41 -2.24 0.22 -7.47
N THR A 42 -1.76 -0.07 -6.25
CA THR A 42 -0.84 0.84 -5.53
C THR A 42 0.63 0.66 -5.94
N ILE A 43 1.07 -0.57 -6.19
CA ILE A 43 2.48 -0.85 -6.52
C ILE A 43 2.96 -0.10 -7.78
N PRO A 44 2.19 -0.04 -8.89
CA PRO A 44 2.58 0.75 -10.05
C PRO A 44 2.85 2.23 -9.76
N HIS A 45 2.11 2.81 -8.81
CA HIS A 45 2.28 4.20 -8.39
C HIS A 45 3.55 4.42 -7.57
N ILE A 46 3.85 3.49 -6.66
CA ILE A 46 5.09 3.51 -5.88
C ILE A 46 6.29 3.42 -6.83
N MET A 47 6.27 2.47 -7.75
CA MET A 47 7.32 2.28 -8.76
C MET A 47 7.49 3.51 -9.65
N ALA A 48 6.39 4.13 -10.08
CA ALA A 48 6.45 5.36 -10.86
C ALA A 48 7.12 6.49 -10.08
N THR A 49 6.76 6.65 -8.80
CA THR A 49 7.32 7.67 -7.90
C THR A 49 8.82 7.48 -7.71
N LEU A 50 9.26 6.24 -7.45
CA LEU A 50 10.68 5.89 -7.29
C LEU A 50 11.52 6.23 -8.54
N ILE A 51 10.95 6.07 -9.73
CA ILE A 51 11.65 6.35 -10.99
C ILE A 51 11.69 7.84 -11.30
N THR A 52 10.62 8.58 -11.01
CA THR A 52 10.53 10.00 -11.38
C THR A 52 11.14 10.93 -10.36
N GLU A 53 11.11 10.58 -9.08
CA GLU A 53 11.60 11.40 -7.96
C GLU A 53 13.03 11.01 -7.54
N ARG A 54 13.90 10.68 -8.50
CA ARG A 54 15.28 10.28 -8.20
C ARG A 54 16.04 11.45 -7.55
N PRO A 55 16.58 11.29 -6.32
CA PRO A 55 17.25 12.36 -5.61
C PRO A 55 18.64 12.60 -6.20
N GLU A 56 18.73 13.52 -7.16
CA GLU A 56 19.97 13.88 -7.85
C GLU A 56 20.12 15.41 -7.99
N GLY A 57 21.39 15.85 -8.06
CA GLY A 57 21.79 17.24 -8.27
C GLY A 57 21.82 18.09 -7.00
N ALA A 58 21.85 19.42 -7.17
CA ALA A 58 22.01 20.38 -6.08
C ALA A 58 20.89 20.36 -5.02
N HIS A 59 19.70 19.84 -5.37
CA HIS A 59 18.53 19.75 -4.49
C HIS A 59 18.20 18.29 -4.11
N ALA A 60 19.19 17.40 -4.10
CA ALA A 60 18.96 15.97 -3.84
C ALA A 60 18.27 15.70 -2.49
N ASN A 61 18.61 16.48 -1.44
CA ASN A 61 18.00 16.33 -0.12
C ASN A 61 16.50 16.67 -0.10
N GLU A 62 16.12 17.82 -0.67
CA GLU A 62 14.72 18.23 -0.77
C GLU A 62 13.88 17.25 -1.59
N LYS A 63 14.45 16.74 -2.70
CA LYS A 63 13.82 15.69 -3.52
C LYS A 63 13.65 14.38 -2.76
N ALA A 64 14.65 13.97 -1.96
CA ALA A 64 14.55 12.78 -1.15
C ALA A 64 13.39 12.88 -0.13
N ILE A 65 13.28 14.02 0.56
CA ILE A 65 12.19 14.28 1.51
C ILE A 65 10.82 14.26 0.80
N ALA A 66 10.72 14.89 -0.37
CA ALA A 66 9.48 14.91 -1.15
C ALA A 66 9.08 13.49 -1.63
N ALA A 67 10.06 12.72 -2.13
CA ALA A 67 9.86 11.34 -2.56
C ALA A 67 9.42 10.45 -1.40
N GLU A 68 10.07 10.56 -0.24
CA GLU A 68 9.71 9.83 0.98
C GLU A 68 8.29 10.15 1.40
N ALA A 69 7.92 11.43 1.46
CA ALA A 69 6.56 11.84 1.82
C ALA A 69 5.51 11.29 0.84
N ALA A 70 5.80 11.26 -0.46
CA ALA A 70 4.91 10.71 -1.47
C ALA A 70 4.74 9.19 -1.33
N ILE A 71 5.84 8.45 -1.16
CA ILE A 71 5.84 7.00 -0.98
C ILE A 71 5.15 6.63 0.33
N ALA A 72 5.48 7.30 1.44
CA ALA A 72 4.87 7.08 2.73
C ALA A 72 3.33 7.23 2.66
N ARG A 73 2.82 8.30 2.02
CA ARG A 73 1.37 8.48 1.82
C ARG A 73 0.74 7.33 1.04
N GLN A 74 1.41 6.82 0.01
CA GLN A 74 0.91 5.69 -0.78
C GLN A 74 0.90 4.40 0.05
N CYS A 75 1.98 4.11 0.79
CA CYS A 75 2.07 2.96 1.69
C CYS A 75 1.03 3.01 2.80
N PHE A 76 0.85 4.15 3.47
CA PHE A 76 -0.17 4.29 4.52
C PHE A 76 -1.60 4.18 3.98
N ARG A 77 -1.87 4.69 2.77
CA ARG A 77 -3.16 4.47 2.11
C ARG A 77 -3.40 2.99 1.81
N LEU A 78 -2.37 2.29 1.34
CA LEU A 78 -2.43 0.83 1.13
C LEU A 78 -2.73 0.13 2.46
N PHE A 79 -1.94 0.37 3.50
CA PHE A 79 -2.15 -0.22 4.82
C PHE A 79 -3.55 0.05 5.37
N ALA A 80 -4.03 1.29 5.31
CA ALA A 80 -5.39 1.62 5.73
C ALA A 80 -6.45 0.86 4.91
N GLY A 81 -6.25 0.70 3.61
CA GLY A 81 -7.12 -0.09 2.74
C GLY A 81 -7.12 -1.58 3.11
N LEU A 82 -5.94 -2.16 3.35
CA LEU A 82 -5.77 -3.56 3.75
C LEU A 82 -6.41 -3.83 5.11
N LEU A 83 -6.16 -2.98 6.09
CA LEU A 83 -6.74 -3.09 7.43
C LEU A 83 -8.26 -2.94 7.41
N ARG A 84 -8.80 -2.05 6.56
CA ARG A 84 -10.26 -1.95 6.37
C ARG A 84 -10.85 -3.22 5.77
N GLY A 85 -10.12 -3.91 4.90
CA GLY A 85 -10.52 -5.19 4.33
C GLY A 85 -10.39 -6.38 5.29
N SER A 86 -9.58 -6.27 6.35
CA SER A 86 -9.39 -7.34 7.34
C SER A 86 -10.38 -7.28 8.51
N ILE A 87 -10.95 -6.10 8.80
CA ILE A 87 -11.93 -5.92 9.90
C ILE A 87 -13.37 -6.33 9.52
N THR A 88 -13.64 -6.63 8.25
CA THR A 88 -14.97 -7.08 7.81
C THR A 88 -15.16 -8.57 8.08
N SER A 89 -16.35 -8.99 8.50
CA SER A 89 -16.70 -10.40 8.84
C SER A 89 -16.49 -11.38 7.67
N THR A 90 -16.32 -10.87 6.45
CA THR A 90 -15.84 -11.58 5.28
C THR A 90 -14.55 -10.90 4.81
N PRO A 91 -13.37 -11.38 5.23
CA PRO A 91 -12.13 -10.85 4.70
C PRO A 91 -12.10 -11.05 3.20
N ALA A 92 -11.88 -9.98 2.45
CA ALA A 92 -11.70 -10.04 1.00
C ALA A 92 -10.28 -10.56 0.68
N THR A 93 -9.95 -11.76 1.15
CA THR A 93 -8.68 -12.45 0.92
C THR A 93 -8.95 -13.89 0.50
N TYR A 94 -8.08 -14.43 -0.35
CA TYR A 94 -8.20 -15.81 -0.81
C TYR A 94 -8.01 -16.83 0.30
N ASP A 95 -7.18 -16.51 1.28
CA ASP A 95 -6.97 -17.30 2.48
C ASP A 95 -7.13 -16.39 3.69
N LYS A 96 -7.99 -16.80 4.64
CA LYS A 96 -8.23 -16.07 5.88
C LYS A 96 -7.06 -16.23 6.86
N ARG A 97 -6.35 -17.36 6.79
CA ARG A 97 -5.22 -17.68 7.69
C ARG A 97 -4.09 -16.67 7.56
N VAL A 98 -3.88 -16.14 6.35
CA VAL A 98 -2.88 -15.10 6.12
C VAL A 98 -3.15 -13.87 6.97
N LEU A 99 -4.40 -13.50 7.21
CA LEU A 99 -4.71 -12.39 8.10
C LEU A 99 -4.58 -12.82 9.56
N ASP A 100 -5.08 -14.00 9.92
CA ASP A 100 -5.03 -14.51 11.29
C ASP A 100 -3.59 -14.63 11.84
N ASP A 101 -2.61 -14.92 10.96
CA ASP A 101 -1.20 -15.02 11.31
C ASP A 101 -0.53 -13.66 11.60
N TYR A 102 -0.96 -12.57 10.92
CA TYR A 102 -0.32 -11.26 11.02
C TYR A 102 -1.13 -10.21 11.80
N LEU A 103 -2.43 -10.42 11.99
CA LEU A 103 -3.31 -9.49 12.70
C LEU A 103 -2.90 -9.27 14.16
N PRO A 104 -2.47 -10.29 14.94
CA PRO A 104 -2.02 -10.09 16.32
C PRO A 104 -0.86 -9.09 16.42
N ASP A 105 0.17 -9.25 15.59
CA ASP A 105 1.35 -8.37 15.58
C ASP A 105 0.97 -6.93 15.21
N ILE A 106 0.05 -6.77 14.25
CA ILE A 106 -0.45 -5.45 13.83
C ILE A 106 -1.21 -4.78 14.99
N LEU A 107 -2.04 -5.53 15.72
CA LEU A 107 -2.78 -5.01 16.86
C LEU A 107 -1.85 -4.62 18.00
N GLU A 108 -0.82 -5.42 18.29
CA GLU A 108 0.20 -5.09 19.30
C GLU A 108 0.91 -3.76 18.94
N ILE A 109 1.34 -3.60 17.68
CA ILE A 109 1.96 -2.36 17.21
C ILE A 109 0.98 -1.18 17.34
N ALA A 110 -0.29 -1.37 16.99
CA ALA A 110 -1.31 -0.33 17.09
C ALA A 110 -1.55 0.09 18.56
N GLU A 111 -1.61 -0.86 19.48
CA GLU A 111 -1.74 -0.58 20.92
C GLU A 111 -0.53 0.16 21.49
N ILE A 112 0.69 -0.22 21.10
CA ILE A 112 1.92 0.48 21.48
C ILE A 112 1.89 1.92 20.98
N ILE A 113 1.47 2.13 19.73
CA ILE A 113 1.34 3.47 19.13
C ILE A 113 0.30 4.31 19.89
N SER A 114 -0.88 3.75 20.19
CA SER A 114 -1.94 4.47 20.92
C SER A 114 -1.48 4.88 22.31
N THR A 115 -0.91 3.94 23.06
CA THR A 115 -0.44 4.15 24.43
C THR A 115 0.68 5.21 24.49
N ARG A 116 1.56 5.26 23.49
CA ARG A 116 2.62 6.27 23.41
C ARG A 116 2.07 7.65 23.05
N LYS A 117 1.18 7.74 22.06
CA LYS A 117 0.55 9.00 21.67
C LYS A 117 -0.24 9.63 22.81
N GLU A 118 -1.01 8.83 23.56
CA GLU A 118 -1.77 9.30 24.72
C GLU A 118 -0.86 9.88 25.81
N LYS A 119 0.28 9.25 26.07
CA LYS A 119 1.29 9.78 27.01
C LYS A 119 1.91 11.10 26.55
N GLU A 120 2.11 11.28 25.25
CA GLU A 120 2.60 12.55 24.68
C GLU A 120 1.52 13.65 24.73
N THR A 121 0.24 13.30 24.56
CA THR A 121 -0.87 14.29 24.65
C THR A 121 -1.27 14.64 26.08
N THR A 122 -0.99 13.77 27.06
CA THR A 122 -1.32 14.01 28.48
C THR A 122 -0.19 14.74 29.24
N ASN A 123 1.04 14.69 28.73
CA ASN A 123 2.22 15.34 29.32
C ASN A 123 2.73 16.57 28.55
N GLY A 124 1.98 17.09 27.57
CA GLY A 124 2.27 18.33 26.84
C GLY A 124 1.32 19.45 27.24
#